data_AF-A0A2V8M594-F1
#
_entry.id   AF-A0A2V8M594-F1
#
_cell.length_a   1.000
_cell.length_b   1.000
_cell.length_c   1.000
_cell.angle_alpha   90.00
_cell.angle_beta   90.00
_cell.angle_gamma   90.00
#
_symmetry.space_group_name_H-M   'P 1'
#
loop_
_entity.id
_entity.type
_entity.pdbx_description
1 polymer ?
#
loop_
_entity_poly.entity_id
_entity_poly.type
_entity_poly.pdbx_seq_one_letter_code
_entity_poly.pdbx_strand_id
1 'polypeptide(L)' 'MAKNSRPSGSKRAREKAQAERNKEKQNRRLERRERKANVGPRPEGEDPDLAGIQAGPQPRPEWLDVPEEEDELSEDEEKV' A
#
# COMPACT_ATOMS: atom_id res chain seq x y z
N MET A 1 5.56 18.29 -54.90
CA MET A 1 5.39 17.30 -53.81
C MET A 1 4.67 17.96 -52.62
N ALA A 2 4.15 17.13 -51.69
CA ALA A 2 3.47 17.44 -50.41
C ALA A 2 1.92 17.43 -50.40
N LYS A 3 1.37 16.21 -50.27
CA LYS A 3 -0.03 15.75 -50.12
C LYS A 3 -0.74 15.76 -48.77
N ASN A 4 -0.18 16.25 -47.66
CA ASN A 4 -0.68 15.83 -46.33
C ASN A 4 -0.68 16.96 -45.29
N SER A 5 -1.52 17.97 -45.50
CA SER A 5 -1.64 19.13 -44.59
C SER A 5 -2.44 18.85 -43.30
N ARG A 6 -3.29 17.81 -43.26
CA ARG A 6 -4.22 17.58 -42.14
C ARG A 6 -3.95 16.25 -41.44
N PRO A 7 -3.85 16.22 -40.10
CA PRO A 7 -3.80 14.99 -39.33
C PRO A 7 -5.03 14.12 -39.62
N SER A 8 -4.81 12.80 -39.76
CA SER A 8 -5.88 11.82 -39.87
C SER A 8 -6.83 11.91 -38.66
N GLY A 9 -8.09 11.51 -38.83
CA GLY A 9 -9.08 11.53 -37.74
C GLY A 9 -8.61 10.74 -36.51
N SER A 10 -7.92 9.62 -36.73
CA SER A 10 -7.31 8.81 -35.67
C SER A 10 -6.25 9.58 -34.87
N LYS A 11 -5.38 10.36 -35.54
CA LYS A 11 -4.38 11.20 -34.87
C LYS A 11 -5.05 12.25 -33.97
N ARG A 12 -6.11 12.91 -34.47
CA ARG A 12 -6.88 13.90 -33.69
C ARG A 12 -7.56 13.28 -32.47
N ALA A 13 -8.15 12.09 -32.61
CA ALA A 13 -8.76 11.38 -31.49
C ALA A 13 -7.72 11.01 -30.41
N ARG A 14 -6.55 10.52 -30.82
CA ARG A 14 -5.46 10.19 -29.89
C ARG A 14 -4.91 11.41 -29.16
N GLU A 15 -4.71 12.53 -29.86
CA GLU A 15 -4.26 13.78 -29.25
C GLU A 15 -5.27 14.33 -28.25
N LYS A 16 -6.57 14.30 -28.59
CA LYS A 16 -7.64 14.70 -27.67
C LYS A 16 -7.65 13.84 -26.40
N ALA A 17 -7.58 12.52 -26.54
CA ALA A 17 -7.54 11.60 -25.40
C ALA A 17 -6.30 11.83 -24.51
N GLN A 18 -5.14 12.11 -25.11
CA GLN A 18 -3.92 12.41 -24.34
C GLN A 18 -4.05 13.75 -23.58
N ALA A 19 -4.63 14.78 -24.22
CA ALA A 19 -4.87 16.07 -23.60
C ALA A 19 -5.85 15.97 -22.42
N GLU A 20 -6.94 15.21 -22.57
CA GLU A 20 -7.92 14.96 -21.51
C GLU A 20 -7.29 14.24 -20.31
N ARG A 21 -6.52 13.18 -20.54
CA ARG A 21 -5.78 12.46 -19.48
C ARG A 21 -4.78 13.35 -18.75
N ASN A 22 -4.08 14.22 -19.46
CA ASN A 22 -3.14 15.14 -18.85
C ASN A 22 -3.86 16.18 -17.97
N LYS A 23 -4.99 16.72 -18.45
CA LYS A 23 -5.83 17.65 -17.70
C LYS A 23 -6.39 17.00 -16.43
N GLU A 24 -6.90 15.77 -16.53
CA GLU A 24 -7.39 15.01 -15.37
C GLU A 24 -6.30 14.77 -14.33
N LYS A 25 -5.10 14.37 -14.77
CA LYS A 25 -3.94 14.21 -13.87
C LYS A 25 -3.55 15.51 -13.19
N GLN A 26 -3.60 16.64 -13.90
CA GLN A 26 -3.30 17.95 -13.33
C GLN A 26 -4.36 18.33 -12.29
N ASN A 27 -5.65 18.17 -12.60
CA ASN A 27 -6.74 18.42 -11.66
C ASN A 27 -6.59 17.57 -10.38
N ARG A 28 -6.34 16.26 -10.52
CA ARG A 28 -6.11 15.37 -9.38
C ARG A 28 -4.91 15.77 -8.52
N ARG A 29 -3.86 16.32 -9.14
CA ARG A 29 -2.68 16.85 -8.41
C ARG A 29 -3.04 18.12 -7.64
N LEU A 30 -3.82 19.02 -8.23
CA LEU A 30 -4.29 20.24 -7.57
C LEU A 30 -5.21 19.89 -6.39
N GLU A 31 -6.20 19.02 -6.58
CA GLU A 31 -7.09 18.56 -5.51
C GLU A 31 -6.32 17.91 -4.35
N ARG A 32 -5.32 17.07 -4.65
CA ARG A 32 -4.47 16.47 -3.61
C ARG A 32 -3.65 17.52 -2.88
N ARG A 33 -3.13 18.53 -3.59
CA ARG A 33 -2.37 19.63 -3.00
C ARG A 33 -3.24 20.47 -2.08
N GLU A 34 -4.45 20.82 -2.52
CA GLU A 34 -5.44 21.55 -1.73
C GLU A 34 -5.86 20.75 -0.49
N ARG A 35 -6.18 19.46 -0.66
CA ARG A 35 -6.47 18.58 0.48
C ARG A 35 -5.32 18.55 1.47
N LYS A 36 -4.08 18.39 1.00
CA LYS A 36 -2.90 18.38 1.88
C LYS A 36 -2.67 19.71 2.58
N ALA A 37 -2.96 20.83 1.93
CA ALA A 37 -2.84 22.17 2.52
C ALA A 37 -3.94 22.45 3.57
N ASN A 38 -5.13 21.88 3.38
CA ASN A 38 -6.26 22.03 4.30
C ASN A 38 -6.22 21.03 5.47
N VAL A 39 -5.49 19.92 5.34
CA VAL A 39 -5.21 19.03 6.47
C VAL A 39 -4.25 19.77 7.39
N GLY A 40 -4.70 20.02 8.62
CA GLY A 40 -3.90 20.65 9.67
C GLY A 40 -2.63 19.86 9.99
N PRO A 41 -1.76 20.41 10.87
CA PRO A 41 -0.58 19.69 11.34
C PRO A 41 -0.99 18.33 11.90
N ARG A 42 -0.21 17.29 11.58
CA ARG A 42 -0.39 15.98 12.20
C ARG A 42 -0.21 16.14 13.72
N PRO A 43 -0.96 15.39 14.54
CA PRO A 43 -0.74 15.40 15.98
C PRO A 43 0.73 15.08 16.28
N GLU A 44 1.32 15.82 17.21
CA GLU A 44 2.66 15.52 17.73
C GLU A 44 2.56 14.25 18.58
N GLY A 45 3.41 13.26 18.30
CA GLY A 45 3.41 11.97 18.99
C GLY A 45 3.61 10.80 18.02
N GLU A 46 3.64 9.61 18.58
CA GLU A 46 3.63 8.36 17.82
C GLU A 46 2.19 8.05 17.38
N ASP A 47 2.01 7.54 16.16
CA ASP A 47 0.69 7.15 15.66
C ASP A 47 0.17 5.98 16.52
N PRO A 48 -1.06 6.04 17.09
CA PRO A 48 -1.61 4.95 17.88
C PRO A 48 -1.55 3.58 17.19
N ASP A 49 -1.66 3.58 15.85
CA ASP A 49 -1.61 2.35 15.05
C ASP A 49 -0.17 1.82 14.83
N LEU A 50 0.84 2.68 14.97
CA LEU A 50 2.26 2.32 14.79
C LEU A 50 3.03 2.25 16.12
N ALA A 51 2.42 2.68 17.22
CA ALA A 51 3.04 2.66 18.53
C ALA A 51 3.47 1.23 18.91
N GLY A 52 4.75 1.06 19.25
CA GLY A 52 5.30 -0.23 19.63
C GLY A 52 5.67 -1.17 18.47
N ILE A 53 5.49 -0.75 17.21
CA ILE A 53 5.96 -1.53 16.06
C ILE A 53 7.45 -1.28 15.84
N GLN A 54 8.25 -2.32 16.04
CA GLN A 54 9.67 -2.27 15.74
C GLN A 54 9.93 -2.65 14.28
N ALA A 55 10.67 -1.81 13.56
CA ALA A 55 11.12 -2.13 12.21
C ALA A 55 12.11 -3.32 12.25
N GLY A 56 11.83 -4.36 11.47
CA GLY A 56 12.64 -5.59 11.45
C GLY A 56 11.76 -6.84 11.44
N PRO A 57 12.38 -8.04 11.53
CA PRO A 57 11.63 -9.26 11.77
C PRO A 57 10.94 -9.19 13.13
N GLN A 58 9.66 -9.56 13.20
CA GLN A 58 8.94 -9.63 14.47
C GLN A 58 9.58 -10.72 15.36
N PRO A 59 9.73 -10.46 16.67
CA PRO A 59 10.16 -11.48 17.60
C PRO A 59 9.20 -12.67 17.58
N ARG A 60 9.71 -13.87 17.83
CA ARG A 60 8.85 -15.04 18.02
C ARG A 60 7.96 -14.79 19.24
N PRO A 61 6.65 -15.00 19.12
CA PRO A 61 5.75 -14.76 20.23
C PRO A 61 5.76 -15.95 21.19
N GLU A 62 5.58 -15.68 22.48
CA GLU A 62 5.67 -16.68 23.57
C GLU A 62 4.73 -17.88 23.38
N TRP A 63 3.59 -17.70 22.72
CA TRP A 63 2.66 -18.81 22.42
C TRP A 63 3.19 -19.80 21.39
N LEU A 64 4.22 -19.44 20.62
CA LEU A 64 4.88 -20.32 19.67
C LEU A 64 6.01 -21.12 20.33
N ASP A 65 6.47 -20.69 21.51
CA ASP A 65 7.45 -21.41 22.31
C ASP A 65 6.74 -22.45 23.18
N VAL A 66 6.17 -23.47 22.53
CA VAL A 66 5.69 -24.68 23.22
C VAL A 66 6.91 -25.50 23.63
N PRO A 67 7.10 -25.82 24.95
CA PRO A 67 8.17 -26.72 25.36
C PRO A 67 7.96 -28.09 24.72
N GLU A 68 9.03 -28.68 24.17
CA GLU A 68 9.05 -30.02 23.55
C GLU A 68 8.91 -31.16 24.59
N GLU A 69 7.99 -31.02 25.56
CA GLU A 69 7.77 -32.04 26.60
C GLU A 69 6.36 -32.65 26.46
N GLU A 70 6.16 -33.39 25.37
CA GLU A 70 5.04 -34.34 25.24
C GLU A 70 5.53 -35.74 24.79
N ASP A 71 6.79 -36.09 25.06
CA ASP A 71 7.27 -37.48 24.95
C ASP A 71 7.08 -38.29 26.26
N GLU A 72 6.51 -37.71 27.32
CA GLU A 72 6.22 -38.39 28.61
C GLU A 72 4.88 -39.18 28.63
N LEU A 73 4.11 -39.20 27.54
CA LEU A 73 2.82 -39.93 27.48
C LEU A 73 2.96 -41.46 27.33
N SER A 74 4.17 -42.03 27.44
CA SER A 74 4.40 -43.46 27.22
C SER A 74 4.54 -44.32 28.49
N GLU A 75 4.58 -43.74 29.69
CA GLU A 75 4.84 -44.51 30.92
C GLU A 75 3.57 -45.00 31.66
N ASP A 76 2.38 -44.47 31.35
CA ASP A 76 1.14 -44.79 32.08
C ASP A 76 0.30 -45.94 31.47
N GLU A 77 0.63 -46.49 30.30
CA GLU A 77 -0.15 -47.57 29.66
C GLU A 77 0.24 -49.01 30.08
N GLU A 78 1.32 -49.23 30.84
CA GLU A 78 1.79 -50.59 31.18
C GLU A 78 1.23 -51.19 32.50
N LYS A 79 0.30 -50.52 33.20
CA LYS A 79 -0.18 -50.98 34.51
C LYS A 79 -1.71 -51.02 34.68
N VAL A 80 -2.39 -51.84 33.88
CA VAL A 80 -3.74 -52.39 34.15
C VAL A 80 -3.78 -53.85 33.74
#